data_AF-A0A7Y4WFX5-F1
#
_entry.id   AF-A0A7Y4WFX5-F1
#
_cell.length_a   1.000
_cell.length_b   1.000
_cell.length_c   1.000
_cell.angle_alpha   90.00
_cell.angle_beta   90.00
_cell.angle_gamma   90.00
#
_symmetry.space_group_name_H-M   'P 1'
#
loop_
_entity.id
_entity.type
_entity.pdbx_description
1 polymer ?
#
loop_
_entity_poly.entity_id
_entity_poly.type
_entity_poly.pdbx_seq_one_letter_code
_entity_poly.pdbx_strand_id
1 'polypeptide(L)'
;MPRVVRLNDVWQMLDVCLPGHERIKKLHRWNVKHGGRVYHEVPLGRHGMRTDPEIEAGHIRGLVRFFKIDVSCYAKFINLH
;
A
#
# COMPACT_ATOMS: atom_id res chain seq x y z
N MET A 1 8.50 18.26 2.13
CA MET A 1 8.18 17.55 0.88
C MET A 1 7.41 16.29 1.23
N PRO A 2 6.27 15.99 0.58
CA PRO A 2 5.58 14.72 0.82
C PRO A 2 6.53 13.58 0.47
N ARG A 3 6.72 12.63 1.40
CA ARG A 3 7.51 11.44 1.12
C ARG A 3 6.70 10.49 0.26
N VAL A 4 7.35 9.93 -0.75
CA VAL A 4 6.75 8.99 -1.68
C VAL A 4 7.40 7.62 -1.55
N VAL A 5 6.63 6.57 -1.86
CA VAL A 5 7.07 5.17 -1.92
C VAL A 5 6.59 4.57 -3.22
N ARG A 6 7.36 3.65 -3.80
CA ARG A 6 6.94 2.98 -5.04
C ARG A 6 5.83 1.99 -4.74
N LEU A 7 4.85 1.93 -5.62
CA LEU A 7 3.72 1.01 -5.47
C LEU A 7 4.18 -0.44 -5.44
N ASN A 8 5.22 -0.80 -6.21
CA ASN A 8 5.77 -2.14 -6.18
C ASN A 8 6.39 -2.51 -4.82
N ASP A 9 7.06 -1.58 -4.15
CA ASP A 9 7.61 -1.81 -2.80
C ASP A 9 6.48 -2.04 -1.78
N VAL A 10 5.36 -1.34 -1.94
CA VAL A 10 4.14 -1.55 -1.13
C VAL A 10 3.56 -2.94 -1.37
N TRP A 11 3.56 -3.42 -2.60
CA TRP A 11 3.11 -4.77 -2.94
C TRP A 11 4.00 -5.86 -2.37
N GLN A 12 5.31 -5.73 -2.53
CA GLN A 12 6.27 -6.66 -1.91
C GLN A 12 6.12 -6.69 -0.39
N MET A 13 5.95 -5.52 0.23
CA MET A 13 5.66 -5.42 1.66
C MET A 13 4.39 -6.17 2.05
N LEU A 14 3.30 -6.04 1.29
CA LEU A 14 2.04 -6.72 1.61
C LEU A 14 2.11 -8.23 1.37
N ASP A 15 2.85 -8.69 0.35
CA ASP A 15 3.04 -10.13 0.11
C ASP A 15 3.72 -10.82 1.30
N VAL A 16 4.64 -10.13 1.97
CA VAL A 16 5.36 -10.66 3.12
C VAL A 16 4.63 -10.40 4.44
N CYS A 17 4.17 -9.17 4.67
CA CYS A 17 3.66 -8.73 5.96
C CYS A 17 2.13 -8.91 6.12
N LEU A 18 1.41 -9.14 5.03
CA LEU A 18 -0.04 -9.39 5.05
C LEU A 18 -0.41 -10.54 4.10
N PRO A 19 0.08 -11.77 4.37
CA PRO A 19 -0.14 -12.90 3.47
C PRO A 19 -1.63 -13.23 3.35
N GLY A 20 -2.06 -13.53 2.12
CA GLY A 20 -3.46 -13.80 1.77
C GLY A 20 -4.31 -12.55 1.53
N HIS A 21 -3.69 -11.38 1.35
CA HIS A 21 -4.42 -10.18 0.95
C HIS A 21 -4.82 -10.24 -0.54
N GLU A 22 -5.94 -9.62 -0.89
CA GLU A 22 -6.37 -9.44 -2.27
C GLU A 22 -6.16 -7.99 -2.70
N ARG A 23 -5.70 -7.79 -3.95
CA ARG A 23 -5.55 -6.48 -4.59
C ARG A 23 -6.59 -6.33 -5.68
N ILE A 24 -7.50 -5.38 -5.51
CA ILE A 24 -8.60 -5.16 -6.45
C ILE A 24 -8.43 -3.80 -7.10
N LYS A 25 -8.09 -3.79 -8.40
CA LYS A 25 -8.01 -2.56 -9.18
C LYS A 25 -9.42 -1.98 -9.38
N LYS A 26 -9.58 -0.70 -9.07
CA LYS A 26 -10.76 0.12 -9.39
C LYS A 26 -10.36 1.24 -10.34
N LEU A 27 -11.32 2.05 -10.76
CA LEU A 27 -11.12 3.10 -11.78
C LEU A 27 -10.00 4.09 -11.41
N HIS A 28 -9.89 4.48 -10.14
CA HIS A 28 -8.94 5.50 -9.67
C HIS A 28 -8.06 5.06 -8.48
N ARG A 29 -8.24 3.84 -7.99
CA ARG A 29 -7.58 3.35 -6.77
C ARG A 29 -7.44 1.83 -6.76
N TRP A 30 -6.64 1.33 -5.85
CA TRP A 30 -6.61 -0.06 -5.42
C TRP A 30 -7.41 -0.23 -4.12
N ASN A 31 -8.22 -1.27 -4.06
CA ASN A 31 -8.74 -1.77 -2.80
C ASN A 31 -7.87 -2.94 -2.35
N VAL A 32 -7.50 -2.97 -1.08
CA VAL A 32 -6.82 -4.11 -0.46
C VAL A 32 -7.81 -4.80 0.48
N LYS A 33 -8.00 -6.10 0.34
CA LYS A 33 -8.83 -6.91 1.25
C LYS A 33 -7.99 -7.88 2.04
N HIS A 34 -8.30 -8.07 3.31
CA HIS A 34 -7.70 -9.12 4.15
C HIS A 34 -8.60 -9.39 5.36
N GLY A 35 -8.83 -10.66 5.69
CA GLY A 35 -9.59 -11.06 6.88
C GLY A 35 -10.97 -10.41 7.02
N GLY A 36 -11.71 -10.26 5.91
CA GLY A 36 -13.04 -9.62 5.88
C GLY A 36 -13.02 -8.08 5.97
N ARG A 37 -11.85 -7.44 6.04
CA ARG A 37 -11.69 -5.98 6.08
C ARG A 37 -11.19 -5.47 4.74
N VAL A 38 -11.60 -4.25 4.37
CA VAL A 38 -11.23 -3.64 3.07
C VAL A 38 -10.70 -2.23 3.29
N TYR A 39 -9.52 -1.96 2.76
CA TYR A 39 -8.95 -0.62 2.69
C TYR A 39 -9.13 -0.05 1.28
N HIS A 40 -9.69 1.16 1.16
CA HIS A 40 -10.21 1.70 -0.10
C HIS A 40 -9.40 2.88 -0.67
N GLU A 41 -8.24 3.20 -0.10
CA GLU A 41 -7.57 4.49 -0.37
C GLU A 41 -6.16 4.35 -0.93
N VAL A 42 -5.75 3.18 -1.45
CA VAL A 42 -4.44 3.07 -2.12
C VAL A 42 -4.53 3.71 -3.51
N PRO A 43 -3.79 4.79 -3.81
CA PRO A 43 -3.89 5.45 -5.11
C PRO A 43 -3.32 4.58 -6.24
N LEU A 44 -3.79 4.80 -7.47
CA LEU A 44 -3.15 4.25 -8.69
C LEU A 44 -1.90 5.02 -9.13
N GLY A 45 -1.47 6.05 -8.39
CA GLY A 45 -0.42 6.98 -8.78
C GLY A 45 -0.89 8.23 -9.51
N ARG A 46 -0.02 9.25 -9.60
CA ARG A 46 -0.22 10.43 -10.49
C ARG A 46 -0.33 9.93 -11.93
N HIS A 47 -1.54 9.95 -12.49
CA HIS A 47 -1.94 9.35 -13.76
C HIS A 47 -1.88 7.81 -13.75
N GLY A 48 -3.05 7.19 -13.49
CA GLY A 48 -3.26 5.76 -13.20
C GLY A 48 -2.91 4.74 -14.29
N MET A 49 -1.93 5.02 -15.14
CA MET A 49 -1.40 4.13 -16.17
C MET A 49 0.11 3.86 -16.06
N ARG A 50 0.84 4.45 -15.10
CA ARG A 50 2.26 4.10 -14.88
C ARG A 50 2.38 2.72 -14.20
N THR A 51 3.37 1.95 -14.63
CA THR A 51 3.61 0.57 -14.18
C THR A 51 4.06 0.49 -12.72
N ASP A 52 4.77 1.50 -12.22
CA ASP A 52 5.22 1.58 -10.83
C ASP A 52 5.21 3.05 -10.34
N PRO A 53 4.03 3.58 -9.98
CA PRO A 53 3.91 4.95 -9.55
C PRO A 53 4.43 5.17 -8.13
N GLU A 54 4.88 6.40 -7.90
CA GLU A 54 5.14 6.92 -6.57
C GLU A 54 3.83 7.30 -5.88
N ILE A 55 3.66 6.78 -4.67
CA ILE A 55 2.49 6.96 -3.81
C ILE A 55 2.91 7.72 -2.56
N GLU A 56 2.08 8.67 -2.12
CA GLU A 56 2.37 9.38 -0.87
C GLU A 56 2.36 8.42 0.33
N ALA A 57 3.38 8.52 1.17
CA ALA A 57 3.56 7.68 2.36
C ALA A 57 2.38 7.77 3.34
N GLY A 58 1.61 8.88 3.33
CA GLY A 58 0.41 9.04 4.16
C GLY A 58 -0.65 7.98 3.89
N HIS A 59 -0.93 7.66 2.62
CA HIS A 59 -1.86 6.59 2.25
C HIS A 59 -1.38 5.22 2.75
N ILE A 60 -0.07 4.98 2.66
CA ILE A 60 0.49 3.70 3.08
C ILE A 60 0.53 3.58 4.60
N ARG A 61 0.77 4.67 5.34
CA ARG A 61 0.62 4.73 6.80
C ARG A 61 -0.82 4.42 7.23
N GLY A 62 -1.81 4.94 6.51
CA GLY A 62 -3.22 4.61 6.71
C GLY A 62 -3.49 3.12 6.53
N LEU A 63 -2.97 2.53 5.46
CA LEU A 63 -3.09 1.10 5.16
C LEU A 63 -2.46 0.21 6.24
N VAL A 64 -1.19 0.45 6.61
CA VAL A 64 -0.51 -0.38 7.61
C VAL A 64 -1.20 -0.28 8.97
N ARG A 65 -1.69 0.91 9.34
CA ARG A 65 -2.47 1.10 10.57
C ARG A 65 -3.82 0.38 10.52
N PHE A 66 -4.51 0.42 9.38
CA PHE A 66 -5.81 -0.21 9.20
C PHE A 66 -5.73 -1.74 9.38
N PHE A 67 -4.72 -2.38 8.76
CA PHE A 67 -4.48 -3.81 8.87
C PHE A 67 -3.63 -4.23 10.09
N LYS A 68 -3.17 -3.27 10.90
CA LYS A 68 -2.27 -3.50 12.04
C LYS A 68 -0.99 -4.24 11.65
N ILE A 69 -0.41 -3.88 10.51
CA ILE A 69 0.85 -4.45 10.04
C ILE A 69 1.97 -3.98 10.98
N ASP A 70 2.79 -4.93 11.43
CA ASP A 70 3.87 -4.66 12.36
C ASP A 70 4.95 -3.73 11.77
N VAL A 71 5.42 -2.78 12.58
CA VAL A 71 6.43 -1.79 12.17
C VAL A 71 7.74 -2.44 11.76
N SER A 72 8.19 -3.46 12.49
CA SER A 72 9.42 -4.19 12.17
C SER A 72 9.30 -4.95 10.85
N CYS A 73 8.09 -5.29 10.41
CA CYS A 73 7.86 -5.96 9.14
C CYS A 73 7.94 -4.96 7.97
N TYR A 74 7.12 -3.91 7.97
CA TYR A 74 7.06 -3.02 6.81
C TYR A 74 8.31 -2.15 6.65
N ALA A 75 9.02 -1.83 7.74
CA ALA A 75 10.22 -0.98 7.71
C ALA A 75 11.38 -1.59 6.88
N LYS A 76 11.35 -2.90 6.62
CA LYS A 76 12.32 -3.60 5.75
C LYS A 76 12.13 -3.28 4.27
N PHE A 77 10.92 -2.87 3.88
CA PHE A 77 10.53 -2.65 2.48
C PHE A 77 10.38 -1.17 2.17
N ILE A 78 9.78 -0.41 3.09
CA ILE A 78 9.42 0.98 2.88
C ILE A 78 9.78 1.82 4.10
N ASN A 79 10.41 2.97 3.87
CA ASN A 79 10.70 3.93 4.93
C ASN A 79 9.55 4.93 5.10
N LEU A 80 8.70 4.67 6.11
CA LEU A 80 7.59 5.54 6.48
C LEU A 80 7.93 6.56 7.59
N HIS A 81 9.19 6.65 8.05
CA HIS A 81 9.66 7.59 9.08
C HIS A 81 10.18 8.90 8.50
#